data_AF-A0A811UBN3-F1
#
_entry.id   AF-A0A811UBN3-F1
#
_cell.length_a   1.000
_cell.length_b   1.000
_cell.length_c   1.000
_cell.angle_alpha   90.00
_cell.angle_beta   90.00
_cell.angle_gamma   90.00
#
_symmetry.space_group_name_H-M   'P 1'
#
loop_
_entity.id
_entity.type
_entity.pdbx_description
1 polymer ?
#
loop_
_entity_poly.entity_id
_entity_poly.type
_entity_poly.pdbx_seq_one_letter_code
_entity_poly.pdbx_strand_id
1 'polypeptide(L)'
;MAQSHAHSQSLPEGMRCELFVMVSNYEDDRIEQQLVGACSDAASYCGVRDRLYPDRRPMGYPFDRLSRAGADRLVNFLTPNMSIVDVAIRHDNRVVARST
;
A
#
# COMPACT_ATOMS: atom_id res chain seq x y z
N MET A 1 26.93 -17.98 12.52
CA MET A 1 26.05 -16.94 13.09
C MET A 1 25.44 -16.15 11.93
N ALA A 2 24.39 -16.68 11.28
CA ALA A 2 23.69 -15.96 10.23
C ALA A 2 22.58 -15.14 10.91
N GLN A 3 22.67 -13.81 10.83
CA GLN A 3 21.61 -12.94 11.34
C GLN A 3 20.64 -12.64 10.21
N SER A 4 19.45 -13.20 10.37
CA SER A 4 18.26 -13.02 9.55
C SER A 4 17.69 -11.60 9.71
N HIS A 5 17.90 -10.76 8.71
CA HIS A 5 17.09 -9.56 8.47
C HIS A 5 16.38 -9.72 7.14
N ALA A 6 15.30 -10.49 7.14
CA ALA A 6 14.44 -10.69 5.98
C ALA A 6 12.99 -10.82 6.49
N HIS A 7 12.32 -9.68 6.70
CA HIS A 7 10.87 -9.70 6.95
C HIS A 7 10.06 -9.37 5.68
N SER A 8 10.74 -8.92 4.61
CA SER A 8 10.13 -8.64 3.30
C SER A 8 10.93 -9.19 2.12
N GLN A 9 11.98 -9.97 2.36
CA GLN A 9 12.64 -10.71 1.28
C GLN A 9 11.88 -12.02 1.09
N SER A 10 11.32 -12.21 -0.10
CA SER A 10 10.69 -13.48 -0.44
C SER A 10 11.70 -14.62 -0.30
N LEU A 11 11.26 -15.72 0.30
CA LEU A 11 12.01 -16.96 0.33
C LEU A 11 12.25 -17.48 -1.12
N PRO A 12 13.24 -18.36 -1.36
CA PRO A 12 13.53 -18.90 -2.69
C PRO A 12 12.31 -19.47 -3.43
N GLU A 13 11.35 -20.03 -2.69
CA GLU A 13 10.07 -20.56 -3.16
C GLU A 13 9.04 -19.49 -3.59
N GLY A 14 9.33 -18.21 -3.34
CA GLY A 14 8.44 -17.08 -3.57
C GLY A 14 7.45 -16.83 -2.42
N MET A 15 7.17 -15.56 -2.14
CA MET A 15 6.18 -15.16 -1.16
C MET A 15 4.84 -14.92 -1.85
N ARG A 16 3.80 -15.66 -1.44
CA ARG A 16 2.42 -15.44 -1.91
C ARG A 16 1.81 -14.26 -1.15
N CYS A 17 1.18 -13.37 -1.87
CA CYS A 17 0.45 -12.23 -1.30
C CYS A 17 -0.85 -12.02 -2.06
N GLU A 18 -1.80 -11.35 -1.44
CA GLU A 18 -2.99 -10.82 -2.10
C GLU A 18 -2.76 -9.33 -2.40
N LEU A 19 -2.74 -8.95 -3.67
CA LEU A 19 -2.75 -7.55 -4.08
C LEU A 19 -4.18 -7.02 -3.96
N PHE A 20 -4.39 -6.08 -3.03
CA PHE A 20 -5.67 -5.41 -2.83
C PHE A 20 -5.69 -4.04 -3.51
N VAL A 21 -6.78 -3.75 -4.22
CA VAL A 21 -7.05 -2.43 -4.82
C VAL A 21 -8.45 -1.97 -4.42
N MET A 22 -8.58 -0.69 -4.08
CA MET A 22 -9.85 -0.04 -3.76
C MET A 22 -9.96 1.28 -4.51
N VAL A 23 -11.15 1.57 -5.04
CA VAL A 23 -11.50 2.88 -5.58
C VAL A 23 -12.49 3.56 -4.64
N SER A 24 -12.04 4.48 -3.81
CA SER A 24 -12.88 5.25 -2.88
C SER A 24 -13.55 6.44 -3.58
N ASN A 25 -14.55 7.02 -2.90
CA ASN A 25 -15.24 8.21 -3.39
C ASN A 25 -14.37 9.46 -3.17
N TYR A 26 -13.93 10.08 -4.27
CA TYR A 26 -13.05 11.24 -4.26
C TYR A 26 -13.54 12.39 -3.38
N GLU A 27 -14.86 12.66 -3.36
CA GLU A 27 -15.43 13.77 -2.59
C GLU A 27 -15.24 13.61 -1.08
N ASP A 28 -15.13 12.36 -0.61
CA ASP A 28 -14.89 12.06 0.80
C ASP A 28 -13.40 12.08 1.18
N ASP A 29 -12.52 11.96 0.18
CA ASP A 29 -11.07 11.80 0.36
C ASP A 29 -10.33 13.12 0.14
N ARG A 30 -10.81 13.97 -0.78
CA ARG A 30 -10.09 15.19 -1.21
C ARG A 30 -9.94 16.22 -0.11
N ILE A 31 -8.74 16.80 0.02
CA ILE A 31 -8.52 18.07 0.72
C ILE A 31 -8.47 19.20 -0.30
N GLU A 32 -9.27 20.25 -0.12
CA GLU A 32 -9.25 21.43 -0.98
C GLU A 32 -7.98 22.27 -0.72
N GLN A 33 -6.94 22.02 -1.52
CA GLN A 33 -5.67 22.74 -1.50
C GLN A 33 -4.94 22.60 -2.83
N GLN A 34 -4.07 23.55 -3.16
CA GLN A 34 -3.21 23.43 -4.34
C GLN A 34 -1.97 22.59 -4.02
N LEU A 35 -1.84 21.44 -4.70
CA LEU A 35 -0.64 20.60 -4.66
C LEU A 35 0.38 21.14 -5.69
N VAL A 36 1.01 22.26 -5.36
CA VAL A 36 2.03 22.89 -6.22
C VAL A 36 3.40 22.71 -5.60
N GLY A 37 4.37 22.25 -6.39
CA GLY A 37 5.78 22.15 -6.00
C GLY A 37 6.43 20.84 -6.43
N ALA A 38 7.77 20.82 -6.45
CA ALA A 38 8.54 19.58 -6.53
C ALA A 38 8.48 18.85 -5.17
N CYS A 39 8.51 17.52 -5.18
CA CYS A 39 8.45 16.60 -4.01
C CYS A 39 7.03 16.20 -3.54
N SER A 40 6.15 15.74 -4.43
CA SER A 40 4.86 15.11 -4.07
C SER A 40 4.84 13.59 -4.22
N ASP A 41 5.86 12.97 -4.83
CA ASP A 41 5.82 11.56 -5.25
C ASP A 41 5.83 10.55 -4.08
N ALA A 42 6.17 11.01 -2.88
CA ALA A 42 6.21 10.18 -1.66
C ALA A 42 5.20 10.64 -0.60
N ALA A 43 4.11 11.29 -1.01
CA ALA A 43 3.13 11.89 -0.09
C ALA A 43 2.46 10.86 0.83
N SER A 44 2.39 9.59 0.44
CA SER A 44 1.79 8.52 1.25
C SER A 44 2.44 8.38 2.64
N TYR A 45 3.76 8.55 2.74
CA TYR A 45 4.49 8.46 4.02
C TYR A 45 4.97 9.81 4.55
N CYS A 46 5.32 10.74 3.66
CA CYS A 46 5.94 12.01 4.06
C CYS A 46 4.96 13.19 4.07
N GLY A 47 3.73 12.99 3.61
CA GLY A 47 2.81 14.09 3.31
C GLY A 47 3.37 15.01 2.23
N VAL A 48 2.80 16.21 2.14
CA VAL A 48 3.26 17.25 1.21
C VAL A 48 3.84 18.39 2.05
N ARG A 49 5.06 18.83 1.71
CA ARG A 49 5.77 19.85 2.48
C ARG A 49 4.94 21.14 2.58
N ASP A 50 4.80 21.67 3.79
CA ASP A 50 4.06 22.89 4.11
C ASP A 50 2.58 22.86 3.70
N ARG A 51 1.98 21.67 3.65
CA ARG A 51 0.60 21.43 3.23
C ARG A 51 -0.07 20.39 4.12
N LEU A 52 -1.39 20.28 3.99
CA LEU A 52 -2.14 19.21 4.65
C LEU A 52 -1.86 17.88 3.94
N TYR A 53 -1.91 16.78 4.69
CA TYR A 53 -1.87 15.44 4.11
C TYR A 53 -3.00 15.31 3.06
N PRO A 54 -2.72 14.85 1.82
CA PRO A 54 -3.64 15.01 0.70
C PRO A 54 -4.82 14.03 0.66
N ASP A 55 -5.10 13.35 1.78
CA ASP A 55 -6.21 12.42 1.97
C ASP A 55 -6.89 12.69 3.33
N ARG A 56 -8.20 12.89 3.32
CA ARG A 56 -9.03 13.10 4.52
C ARG A 56 -9.23 11.85 5.36
N ARG A 57 -9.02 10.67 4.78
CA ARG A 57 -9.16 9.41 5.47
C ARG A 57 -8.05 9.25 6.52
N PRO A 58 -8.29 8.48 7.59
CA PRO A 58 -7.23 8.06 8.48
C PRO A 58 -6.13 7.33 7.69
N MET A 59 -4.86 7.62 7.98
CA MET A 59 -3.73 6.93 7.35
C MET A 59 -3.86 5.42 7.59
N GLY A 60 -3.80 4.63 6.52
CA GLY A 60 -4.01 3.18 6.55
C GLY A 60 -5.41 2.72 6.14
N TYR A 61 -6.33 3.63 5.85
CA TYR A 61 -7.64 3.29 5.30
C TYR A 61 -7.53 2.40 4.04
N PRO A 62 -8.34 1.34 3.90
CA PRO A 62 -9.46 0.94 4.76
C PRO A 62 -9.10 -0.07 5.87
N PHE A 63 -7.82 -0.29 6.14
CA PHE A 63 -7.31 -1.27 7.10
C PHE A 63 -6.82 -0.65 8.42
N ASP A 64 -7.08 0.64 8.64
CA ASP A 64 -6.77 1.33 9.90
C ASP A 64 -7.61 0.83 11.09
N ARG A 65 -8.67 0.06 10.83
CA ARG A 65 -9.63 -0.44 11.82
C ARG A 65 -9.89 -1.92 11.67
N LEU A 66 -10.41 -2.52 12.74
CA LEU A 66 -10.96 -3.87 12.70
C LEU A 66 -12.10 -3.96 11.70
N SER A 67 -12.15 -5.08 11.00
CA SER A 67 -13.20 -5.35 10.02
C SER A 67 -14.58 -5.48 10.68
N ARG A 68 -15.63 -5.36 9.84
CA ARG A 68 -17.00 -5.63 10.25
C ARG A 68 -17.13 -7.07 10.75
N ALA A 69 -18.04 -7.29 11.71
CA ALA A 69 -18.33 -8.65 12.20
C ALA A 69 -18.64 -9.60 11.02
N GLY A 70 -17.99 -10.77 11.01
CA GLY A 70 -18.12 -11.75 9.93
C GLY A 70 -17.22 -11.53 8.71
N ALA A 71 -16.40 -10.46 8.67
CA ALA A 71 -15.36 -10.25 7.66
C ALA A 71 -13.97 -10.64 8.20
N ASP A 72 -13.83 -11.91 8.54
CA ASP A 72 -12.61 -12.55 9.04
C ASP A 72 -11.58 -12.85 7.94
N ARG A 73 -12.01 -12.85 6.67
CA ARG A 73 -11.18 -13.05 5.48
C ARG A 73 -11.29 -11.85 4.55
N LEU A 74 -10.23 -11.57 3.79
CA LEU A 74 -10.20 -10.43 2.87
C LEU A 74 -11.32 -10.49 1.82
N VAL A 75 -11.63 -11.67 1.29
CA VAL A 75 -12.78 -11.89 0.38
C VAL A 75 -14.13 -11.44 0.98
N ASN A 76 -14.30 -11.60 2.30
CA ASN A 76 -15.51 -11.22 3.02
C ASN A 76 -15.54 -9.73 3.36
N PHE A 77 -14.40 -9.03 3.25
CA PHE A 77 -14.28 -7.59 3.47
C PHE A 77 -14.67 -6.78 2.23
N LEU A 78 -14.53 -7.34 1.03
CA LEU A 78 -14.72 -6.63 -0.23
C LEU A 78 -16.12 -5.99 -0.37
N THR A 79 -16.13 -4.88 -1.07
CA THR A 79 -17.31 -4.17 -1.60
C THR A 79 -17.17 -4.06 -3.12
N PRO A 80 -18.20 -3.66 -3.87
CA PRO A 80 -18.15 -3.64 -5.34
C PRO A 80 -17.04 -2.79 -5.97
N ASN A 81 -16.46 -1.85 -5.23
CA ASN A 81 -15.37 -0.98 -5.63
C ASN A 81 -13.98 -1.48 -5.16
N MET A 82 -13.89 -2.72 -4.70
CA MET A 82 -12.65 -3.37 -4.24
C MET A 82 -12.38 -4.62 -5.06
N SER A 83 -11.11 -4.95 -5.25
CA SER A 83 -10.67 -6.17 -5.92
C SER A 83 -9.40 -6.73 -5.28
N ILE A 84 -9.23 -8.04 -5.36
CA ILE A 84 -8.01 -8.75 -4.94
C ILE A 84 -7.51 -9.65 -6.05
N VAL A 85 -6.19 -9.80 -6.13
CA VAL A 85 -5.53 -10.74 -7.04
C VAL A 85 -4.37 -11.40 -6.32
N ASP A 86 -4.23 -12.72 -6.48
CA ASP A 86 -3.06 -13.45 -5.98
C ASP A 86 -1.80 -13.06 -6.75
N VAL A 87 -0.75 -12.65 -6.03
CA VAL A 87 0.56 -12.32 -6.59
C VAL A 87 1.65 -13.12 -5.90
N ALA A 88 2.73 -13.38 -6.65
CA ALA A 88 3.92 -14.06 -6.14
C ALA A 88 5.13 -13.13 -6.26
N ILE A 89 5.71 -12.75 -5.12
CA ILE A 89 6.96 -12.00 -5.06
C ILE A 89 8.11 -13.01 -5.09
N ARG A 90 9.03 -12.86 -6.04
CA ARG A 90 10.19 -13.76 -6.21
C ARG A 90 11.48 -12.97 -6.11
N HIS A 91 12.41 -13.49 -5.31
CA HIS A 91 13.74 -12.93 -5.15
C HIS A 91 14.69 -13.65 -6.11
N ASP A 92 15.26 -12.88 -7.02
CA ASP A 92 16.35 -13.34 -7.87
C ASP A 92 17.67 -12.95 -7.19
N ASN A 93 18.43 -13.94 -6.74
CA ASN A 93 19.67 -13.73 -5.98
C ASN A 93 20.83 -13.30 -6.89
N ARG A 94 20.69 -12.13 -7.51
CA ARG A 94 21.69 -11.51 -8.38
C ARG A 94 21.87 -10.04 -8.06
N VAL A 95 23.08 -9.55 -8.28
CA VAL A 95 23.41 -8.12 -8.20
C VAL A 95 23.44 -7.56 -9.61
N VAL A 96 22.68 -6.50 -9.86
CA VAL A 96 22.59 -5.84 -11.18
C VAL A 96 23.16 -4.42 -11.06
N ALA A 97 24.08 -4.05 -11.95
CA ALA A 97 24.58 -2.68 -12.03
C ALA A 97 23.47 -1.75 -12.56
N ARG A 98 23.32 -0.57 -11.94
CA ARG A 98 22.36 0.43 -12.40
C ARG A 98 22.72 0.88 -13.82
N SER A 99 21.80 0.73 -14.77
CA SER A 99 21.93 1.35 -16.09
C SER A 99 21.69 2.85 -15.94
N THR A 100 22.62 3.66 -16.46
CA THR A 100 22.56 5.13 -16.50
C THR A 100 21.70 5.62 -17.63
#